data_AF-A0A835UR02-F1
#
_entry.id   AF-A0A835UR02-F1
#
_cell.length_a   1.000
_cell.length_b   1.000
_cell.length_c   1.000
_cell.angle_alpha   90.00
_cell.angle_beta   90.00
_cell.angle_gamma   90.00
#
_symmetry.space_group_name_H-M   'P 1'
#
loop_
_entity.id
_entity.type
_entity.pdbx_description
1 polymer ?
#
loop_
_entity_poly.entity_id
_entity_poly.type
_entity_poly.pdbx_seq_one_letter_code
_entity_poly.pdbx_strand_id
1 'polypeptide(L)'
;MQGLQWPGLFHILASRPRPILSIRITGLRPPLTCSNPPVTASPNLLPLGLPLNSPPIEGKIGDLSDLALLRPRSPDEATVVHWTQHCLYDVTGSDLAAARLLPVHSPCLLTVVERDLGHGGNFLARFVEALHYYSALFDALGDGGGEGSGGEDERWEVERGVGWRDSEHCGCRRA
;
A
#
# COMPACT_ATOMS: atom_id res chain seq x y z
N MET A 1 -2.58 2.45 -5.80
CA MET A 1 -1.25 3.07 -5.58
C MET A 1 -0.49 3.20 -6.90
N GLN A 2 0.21 4.32 -7.15
CA GLN A 2 0.97 4.60 -8.39
C GLN A 2 2.47 4.23 -8.32
N GLY A 3 2.91 3.52 -7.28
CA GLY A 3 4.31 3.14 -7.11
C GLY A 3 5.24 4.24 -6.56
N LEU A 4 4.67 5.31 -5.99
CA LEU A 4 5.41 6.45 -5.42
C LEU A 4 6.34 6.10 -4.25
N GLN A 5 6.18 4.91 -3.67
CA GLN A 5 7.04 4.42 -2.60
C GLN A 5 8.46 4.09 -3.05
N TRP A 6 8.62 3.62 -4.29
CA TRP A 6 9.85 2.96 -4.73
C TRP A 6 10.99 3.90 -5.18
N PRO A 7 10.76 5.13 -5.71
CA PRO A 7 11.84 6.02 -6.15
C PRO A 7 12.91 6.28 -5.09
N GLY A 8 12.51 6.61 -3.85
CA GLY A 8 13.46 6.85 -2.77
C GLY A 8 14.32 5.62 -2.45
N LEU A 9 13.71 4.44 -2.44
CA LEU A 9 14.43 3.18 -2.28
C LEU A 9 15.44 2.97 -3.41
N PHE A 10 15.05 3.16 -4.67
CA PHE A 10 15.96 2.95 -5.80
C PHE A 10 17.17 3.88 -5.77
N HIS A 11 16.99 5.15 -5.38
CA HIS A 11 18.10 6.08 -5.19
C HIS A 11 19.08 5.60 -4.10
N ILE A 12 18.55 5.11 -2.97
CA ILE A 12 19.38 4.55 -1.90
C ILE A 12 20.12 3.31 -2.39
N LEU A 13 19.45 2.42 -3.12
CA LEU A 13 20.05 1.18 -3.62
C LEU A 13 21.15 1.43 -4.65
N ALA A 14 20.96 2.40 -5.56
CA ALA A 14 21.94 2.76 -6.57
C ALA A 14 23.18 3.48 -6.00
N SER A 15 23.05 4.14 -4.84
CA SER A 15 24.17 4.84 -4.18
C SER A 15 24.98 3.95 -3.23
N ARG A 16 24.66 2.65 -3.12
CA ARG A 16 25.37 1.75 -2.22
C ARG A 16 26.82 1.49 -2.67
N PRO A 17 27.79 1.42 -1.75
CA PRO A 17 29.17 1.04 -2.07
C PRO A 17 29.31 -0.36 -2.68
N ARG A 18 28.39 -1.27 -2.32
CA ARG A 18 28.27 -2.59 -2.91
C ARG A 18 27.02 -2.62 -3.80
N PRO A 19 27.18 -2.77 -5.13
CA PRO A 19 26.05 -2.73 -6.04
C PRO A 19 25.16 -3.96 -5.84
N ILE A 20 23.86 -3.77 -6.02
CA ILE A 20 22.90 -4.87 -6.09
C ILE A 20 22.87 -5.39 -7.53
N LEU A 21 22.91 -6.72 -7.69
CA LEU A 21 22.96 -7.37 -9.00
C LEU A 21 21.62 -7.32 -9.73
N SER A 22 20.51 -7.42 -8.99
CA SER A 22 19.16 -7.35 -9.54
C SER A 22 18.15 -7.01 -8.45
N ILE A 23 17.04 -6.39 -8.84
CA ILE A 23 15.88 -6.15 -7.97
C ILE A 23 14.63 -6.59 -8.70
N ARG A 24 13.74 -7.26 -7.98
CA ARG A 24 12.43 -7.66 -8.47
C ARG A 24 11.38 -7.06 -7.55
N ILE A 25 10.45 -6.30 -8.13
CA ILE A 25 9.29 -5.80 -7.40
C ILE A 25 8.04 -6.43 -8.00
N THR A 26 7.36 -7.21 -7.18
CA THR A 26 6.08 -7.82 -7.54
C THR A 26 4.96 -7.04 -6.86
N GLY A 27 4.23 -6.26 -7.66
CA GLY A 27 3.06 -5.53 -7.18
C GLY A 27 1.80 -6.37 -7.31
N LEU A 28 0.99 -6.41 -6.26
CA LEU A 28 -0.36 -6.96 -6.30
C LEU A 28 -1.36 -5.85 -6.66
N ARG A 29 -2.35 -6.17 -7.49
CA ARG A 29 -3.34 -5.20 -7.98
C ARG A 29 -4.73 -5.82 -8.02
N PRO A 30 -5.78 -5.13 -7.54
CA PRO A 30 -7.15 -5.58 -7.73
C PRO A 30 -7.51 -5.72 -9.22
N PRO A 31 -8.26 -6.76 -9.63
CA PRO A 31 -8.65 -6.95 -11.01
C PRO A 31 -9.59 -5.81 -11.47
N LEU A 32 -9.14 -5.08 -12.51
CA LEU A 32 -9.97 -4.30 -13.45
C LEU A 32 -10.60 -2.94 -13.05
N THR A 33 -10.27 -2.31 -11.91
CA THR A 33 -10.83 -0.97 -11.58
C THR A 33 -9.84 0.20 -11.63
N CYS A 34 -8.53 -0.05 -11.78
CA CYS A 34 -7.51 1.00 -11.78
C CYS A 34 -6.93 1.23 -13.19
N SER A 35 -7.35 2.31 -13.86
CA SER A 35 -6.79 2.83 -15.13
C SER A 35 -5.33 3.34 -15.01
N ASN A 36 -4.65 3.05 -13.91
CA ASN A 36 -3.31 3.55 -13.66
C ASN A 36 -2.26 2.62 -14.28
N PRO A 37 -1.21 3.19 -14.91
CA PRO A 37 -0.12 2.40 -15.47
C PRO A 37 0.49 1.48 -14.40
N PRO A 38 0.99 0.30 -14.79
CA PRO A 38 1.67 -0.60 -13.86
C PRO A 38 2.88 0.10 -13.24
N VAL A 39 3.27 -0.29 -12.02
CA VAL A 39 4.48 0.22 -11.36
C VAL A 39 5.72 0.01 -12.23
N THR A 40 5.70 -1.03 -13.07
CA THR A 40 6.73 -1.33 -14.08
C THR A 40 6.79 -0.34 -15.25
N ALA A 41 5.78 0.53 -15.41
CA ALA A 41 5.67 1.51 -16.49
C ALA A 41 5.98 2.94 -16.02
N SER A 42 6.60 3.14 -14.85
CA SER A 42 7.16 4.45 -14.52
C SER A 42 8.42 4.68 -15.36
N PRO A 43 8.42 5.64 -16.31
CA PRO A 43 9.55 5.91 -17.20
C PRO A 43 10.80 6.39 -16.46
N ASN A 44 10.67 6.81 -15.19
CA ASN A 44 11.74 7.35 -14.36
C ASN A 44 12.68 6.28 -13.75
N LEU A 45 12.45 5.00 -14.02
CA LEU A 45 13.23 3.88 -13.44
C LEU A 45 14.34 3.37 -14.37
N LEU A 46 14.27 3.66 -15.67
CA LEU A 46 15.28 3.33 -16.67
C LEU A 46 16.70 3.90 -16.40
N PRO A 47 16.89 5.10 -15.80
CA PRO A 47 18.22 5.66 -15.58
C PRO A 47 19.07 4.92 -14.53
N LEU A 48 18.44 4.10 -13.66
CA LEU A 48 19.10 3.47 -12.51
C LEU A 48 19.72 2.09 -12.83
N GLY A 49 19.60 1.60 -14.07
CA GLY A 49 20.26 0.36 -14.53
C GLY A 49 19.80 -0.92 -13.83
N LEU A 50 18.71 -0.86 -13.06
CA LEU A 50 18.18 -2.00 -12.31
C LEU A 50 17.12 -2.75 -13.15
N PRO A 51 17.34 -4.02 -13.52
CA PRO A 51 16.40 -4.77 -14.34
C PRO A 51 15.15 -5.17 -13.54
N LEU A 52 14.04 -4.47 -13.76
CA LEU A 52 12.73 -4.75 -13.15
C LEU A 52 12.00 -5.86 -13.94
N ASN A 53 11.93 -7.06 -13.36
CA ASN A 53 11.59 -8.29 -14.10
C ASN A 53 10.27 -8.98 -13.71
N SER A 54 9.21 -8.27 -13.30
CA SER A 54 7.92 -8.94 -13.11
C SER A 54 6.70 -8.10 -13.48
N PRO A 55 5.78 -8.63 -14.32
CA PRO A 55 4.46 -8.02 -14.49
C PRO A 55 3.71 -8.02 -13.15
N PRO A 56 2.80 -7.05 -12.93
CA PRO A 56 1.95 -7.06 -11.75
C PRO A 56 1.09 -8.33 -11.72
N ILE A 57 0.83 -8.85 -10.52
CA ILE A 57 -0.11 -9.95 -10.30
C ILE A 57 -1.47 -9.33 -10.02
N GLU A 58 -2.47 -9.72 -10.82
CA GLU A 58 -3.86 -9.34 -10.58
C GLU A 58 -4.50 -10.26 -9.56
N GLY A 59 -5.15 -9.68 -8.55
CA GLY A 59 -5.80 -10.40 -7.46
C GLY A 59 -5.51 -9.80 -6.09
N LYS A 60 -6.27 -10.26 -5.10
CA LYS A 60 -6.01 -10.04 -3.68
C LYS A 60 -5.08 -11.13 -3.18
N ILE A 61 -4.16 -10.80 -2.28
CA ILE A 61 -3.17 -11.76 -1.77
C ILE A 61 -3.82 -12.99 -1.13
N GLY A 62 -4.95 -12.82 -0.41
CA GLY A 62 -5.68 -13.91 0.22
C GLY A 62 -6.39 -14.86 -0.75
N ASP A 63 -6.61 -14.42 -2.00
CA ASP A 63 -7.32 -15.18 -3.03
C ASP A 63 -6.37 -15.82 -4.06
N LEU A 64 -5.05 -15.63 -3.91
CA LEU A 64 -4.06 -16.19 -4.84
C LEU A 64 -3.98 -17.72 -4.68
N SER A 65 -4.42 -18.42 -5.71
CA SER A 65 -4.34 -19.88 -5.81
C SER A 65 -2.91 -20.36 -6.13
N ASP A 66 -2.13 -19.58 -6.88
CA ASP A 66 -0.75 -19.90 -7.22
C ASP A 66 0.26 -18.96 -6.52
N LEU A 67 0.78 -19.46 -5.40
CA LEU A 67 1.82 -18.79 -4.61
C LEU A 67 3.23 -18.99 -5.19
N ALA A 68 3.40 -19.87 -6.20
CA ALA A 68 4.71 -20.09 -6.80
C ALA A 68 5.24 -18.82 -7.49
N LEU A 69 4.34 -17.95 -7.96
CA LEU A 69 4.67 -16.65 -8.56
C LEU A 69 5.40 -15.70 -7.59
N LEU A 70 5.18 -15.86 -6.29
CA LEU A 70 5.76 -15.04 -5.22
C LEU A 70 6.99 -15.65 -4.58
N ARG A 71 7.40 -16.87 -4.99
CA ARG A 71 8.59 -17.51 -4.41
C ARG A 71 9.89 -16.85 -4.89
N PRO A 72 10.95 -16.91 -4.07
CA PRO A 72 12.29 -16.60 -4.51
C PRO A 72 12.69 -17.52 -5.68
N ARG A 73 13.37 -16.98 -6.69
CA ARG A 73 13.91 -17.74 -7.83
C ARG A 73 15.23 -18.43 -7.51
N SER A 74 15.98 -17.89 -6.55
CA SER A 74 17.23 -18.45 -6.05
C SER A 74 17.27 -18.42 -4.53
N PRO A 75 18.04 -19.31 -3.89
CA PRO A 75 18.23 -19.29 -2.43
C PRO A 75 18.95 -18.02 -1.94
N ASP A 76 19.71 -17.34 -2.82
CA ASP A 76 20.42 -16.10 -2.50
C ASP A 76 19.53 -14.84 -2.64
N GLU A 77 18.29 -14.98 -3.13
CA GLU A 77 17.35 -13.88 -3.27
C GLU A 77 16.73 -13.52 -1.91
N ALA A 78 17.14 -12.38 -1.37
CA ALA A 78 16.53 -11.81 -0.17
C ALA A 78 15.10 -11.36 -0.48
N THR A 79 14.11 -11.94 0.21
CA THR A 79 12.69 -11.62 0.02
C THR A 79 12.21 -10.64 1.08
N VAL A 80 11.69 -9.50 0.65
CA VAL A 80 11.09 -8.48 1.53
C VAL A 80 9.62 -8.36 1.18
N VAL A 81 8.76 -8.41 2.20
CA VAL A 81 7.33 -8.15 2.04
C VAL A 81 7.01 -6.77 2.61
N HIS A 82 6.35 -5.96 1.80
CA HIS A 82 5.83 -4.66 2.21
C HIS A 82 4.32 -4.64 2.06
N TRP A 83 3.62 -4.34 3.15
CA TRP A 83 2.18 -4.27 3.22
C TRP A 83 1.76 -2.90 3.77
N THR A 84 1.15 -2.08 2.92
CA THR A 84 0.45 -0.87 3.36
C THR A 84 -1.04 -1.14 3.37
N GLN A 85 -1.65 -1.10 4.55
CA GLN A 85 -3.09 -1.18 4.75
C GLN A 85 -3.71 0.21 4.56
N HIS A 86 -4.76 0.27 3.75
CA HIS A 86 -5.55 1.45 3.49
C HIS A 86 -7.01 1.06 3.29
N CYS A 87 -7.94 2.00 3.40
CA CYS A 87 -9.37 1.70 3.21
C CYS A 87 -9.94 2.22 1.88
N LEU A 88 -9.06 2.62 0.96
CA LEU A 88 -9.42 2.99 -0.42
C LEU A 88 -9.97 1.82 -1.22
N TYR A 89 -9.48 0.60 -0.97
CA TYR A 89 -9.95 -0.65 -1.54
C TYR A 89 -9.39 -1.82 -0.72
N ASP A 90 -10.08 -2.96 -0.78
CA ASP A 90 -9.65 -4.19 -0.12
C ASP A 90 -8.45 -4.81 -0.87
N VAL A 91 -7.26 -4.71 -0.26
CA VAL A 91 -5.98 -5.21 -0.81
C VAL A 91 -5.78 -6.69 -0.49
N THR A 92 -6.21 -7.10 0.71
CA THR A 92 -5.85 -8.39 1.29
C THR A 92 -6.94 -9.44 1.17
N GLY A 93 -8.20 -9.02 1.09
CA GLY A 93 -9.35 -9.90 1.22
C GLY A 93 -9.49 -10.31 2.68
N SER A 94 -8.97 -11.48 3.00
CA SER A 94 -8.83 -11.94 4.38
C SER A 94 -7.41 -11.66 4.87
N ASP A 95 -7.27 -10.76 5.85
CA ASP A 95 -5.98 -10.50 6.51
C ASP A 95 -5.36 -11.76 7.11
N LEU A 96 -6.21 -12.67 7.62
CA LEU A 96 -5.78 -13.97 8.11
C LEU A 96 -5.23 -14.84 6.99
N ALA A 97 -5.88 -14.87 5.81
CA ALA A 97 -5.37 -15.59 4.66
C ALA A 97 -4.04 -15.01 4.19
N ALA A 98 -3.95 -13.67 4.09
CA ALA A 98 -2.72 -12.96 3.75
C ALA A 98 -1.57 -13.29 4.73
N ALA A 99 -1.84 -13.25 6.04
CA ALA A 99 -0.86 -13.55 7.07
C ALA A 99 -0.37 -15.00 7.02
N ARG A 100 -1.24 -15.94 6.63
CA ARG A 100 -0.86 -17.36 6.45
C ARG A 100 0.10 -17.59 5.29
N LEU A 101 0.23 -16.64 4.36
CA LEU A 101 1.20 -16.72 3.26
C LEU A 101 2.60 -16.29 3.69
N LEU A 102 2.74 -15.49 4.75
CA LEU A 102 4.05 -14.98 5.19
C LEU A 102 5.03 -16.11 5.57
N PRO A 103 4.65 -17.14 6.34
CA PRO A 103 5.57 -18.25 6.64
C PRO A 103 5.99 -19.03 5.38
N VAL A 104 5.10 -19.16 4.40
CA VAL A 104 5.36 -19.90 3.14
C VAL A 104 6.47 -19.23 2.32
N HIS A 105 6.60 -17.91 2.43
CA HIS A 105 7.60 -17.12 1.71
C HIS A 105 8.84 -16.80 2.55
N SER A 106 8.81 -17.02 3.87
CA SER A 106 9.93 -16.81 4.80
C SER A 106 10.70 -15.50 4.51
N PRO A 107 10.02 -14.34 4.45
CA PRO A 107 10.67 -13.09 4.12
C PRO A 107 11.73 -12.75 5.17
N CYS A 108 12.86 -12.20 4.72
CA CYS A 108 13.90 -11.73 5.62
C CYS A 108 13.49 -10.43 6.35
N LEU A 109 12.54 -9.69 5.77
CA LEU A 109 11.95 -8.50 6.36
C LEU A 109 10.47 -8.39 5.97
N LEU A 110 9.63 -8.17 6.96
CA LEU A 110 8.23 -7.79 6.79
C LEU A 110 8.05 -6.37 7.29
N THR A 111 7.51 -5.50 6.45
CA THR A 111 7.13 -4.13 6.83
C THR A 111 5.62 -3.99 6.66
N VAL A 112 4.95 -3.55 7.72
CA VAL A 112 3.51 -3.31 7.74
C VAL A 112 3.28 -1.85 8.11
N VAL A 113 2.42 -1.17 7.35
CA VAL A 113 1.90 0.15 7.66
C VAL A 113 0.41 -0.01 7.83
N GLU A 114 -0.08 0.15 9.06
CA GLU A 114 -1.49 0.04 9.41
C GLU A 114 -2.07 1.41 9.80
N ARG A 115 -3.38 1.56 9.64
CA ARG A 115 -4.10 2.69 10.22
C ARG A 115 -4.44 2.31 11.65
N ASP A 116 -4.23 3.24 12.59
CA ASP A 116 -4.58 3.07 13.99
C ASP A 116 -6.11 3.21 14.18
N LEU A 117 -6.81 2.19 13.67
CA LEU A 117 -8.24 2.04 13.71
C LEU A 117 -8.55 0.59 14.04
N GLY A 118 -9.28 0.36 15.12
CA GLY A 118 -9.79 -0.93 15.52
C GLY A 118 -10.77 -1.49 14.50
N HIS A 119 -10.41 -2.67 13.98
CA HIS A 119 -11.26 -3.45 13.09
C HIS A 119 -12.20 -4.40 13.85
N GLY A 120 -12.08 -4.45 15.19
CA GLY A 120 -12.88 -5.28 16.09
C GLY A 120 -13.94 -4.50 16.87
N GLY A 121 -14.82 -5.21 17.59
CA GLY A 121 -15.82 -4.60 18.47
C GLY A 121 -17.15 -4.25 17.79
N ASN A 122 -18.08 -3.70 18.57
CA ASN A 122 -19.40 -3.30 18.08
C ASN A 122 -19.32 -2.00 17.27
N PHE A 123 -20.41 -1.66 16.56
CA PHE A 123 -20.49 -0.45 15.73
C PHE A 123 -20.09 0.82 16.49
N LEU A 124 -20.58 0.99 17.72
CA LEU A 124 -20.34 2.21 18.49
C LEU A 124 -18.85 2.37 18.84
N ALA A 125 -18.18 1.28 19.21
CA ALA A 125 -16.74 1.29 19.48
C ALA A 125 -15.96 1.73 18.23
N ARG A 126 -16.23 1.11 17.07
CA ARG A 126 -15.58 1.47 15.80
C ARG A 126 -15.89 2.90 15.37
N PHE A 127 -17.12 3.36 15.57
CA PHE A 127 -17.54 4.72 15.24
C PHE A 127 -16.80 5.76 16.08
N VAL A 128 -16.70 5.55 17.39
CA VAL A 128 -16.00 6.47 18.31
C VAL A 128 -14.51 6.51 17.98
N GLU A 129 -13.90 5.38 17.66
CA GLU A 129 -12.50 5.32 17.28
C GLU A 129 -12.24 6.01 15.93
N ALA A 130 -13.10 5.76 14.94
CA ALA A 130 -13.06 6.46 13.66
C ALA A 130 -13.21 7.99 13.84
N LEU A 131 -14.10 8.43 14.73
CA LEU A 131 -14.28 9.85 15.02
C LEU A 131 -12.98 10.48 15.51
N HIS A 132 -12.31 9.88 16.51
CA HIS A 132 -11.05 10.40 17.03
C HIS A 132 -9.95 10.43 15.95
N TYR A 133 -9.82 9.35 15.17
CA TYR A 133 -8.83 9.25 14.11
C TYR A 133 -9.03 10.32 13.03
N TYR A 134 -10.24 10.46 12.49
CA TYR A 134 -10.50 11.44 11.43
C TYR A 134 -10.49 12.87 11.95
N SER A 135 -10.89 13.12 13.20
CA SER A 135 -10.71 14.44 13.84
C SER A 135 -9.23 14.83 13.86
N ALA A 136 -8.35 13.96 14.37
CA ALA A 136 -6.91 14.24 14.39
C ALA A 136 -6.32 14.42 12.98
N LEU A 137 -6.77 13.62 12.00
CA LEU A 137 -6.32 13.74 10.61
C LEU A 137 -6.74 15.08 9.98
N PHE A 138 -8.00 15.50 10.18
CA PHE A 138 -8.50 16.76 9.64
C PHE A 138 -7.91 17.98 10.35
N ASP A 139 -7.63 17.89 11.65
CA ASP A 139 -6.91 18.93 12.38
C ASP A 139 -5.48 19.09 11.81
N ALA A 140 -4.77 17.98 11.57
CA ALA A 140 -3.43 18.01 10.96
C ALA A 140 -3.43 18.56 9.53
N LEU A 141 -4.44 18.21 8.72
CA LEU A 141 -4.61 18.78 7.37
C LEU A 141 -4.94 20.28 7.43
N GLY A 142 -5.65 20.72 8.47
CA GLY A 142 -5.97 22.13 8.67
C GLY A 142 -4.79 22.98 9.13
N ASP A 143 -3.88 22.43 9.92
CA ASP A 143 -2.65 23.11 10.35
C ASP A 143 -1.59 23.15 9.23
N GLY A 144 -1.57 22.13 8.35
CA GLY A 144 -0.63 22.04 7.22
C GLY A 144 -1.07 22.77 5.94
N GLY A 145 -2.35 23.17 5.82
CA GLY A 145 -2.88 23.89 4.67
C GLY A 145 -2.45 25.35 4.67
N GLY A 146 -1.40 25.68 3.91
CA GLY A 146 -0.92 27.06 3.79
C GLY A 146 -2.01 28.03 3.31
N GLU A 147 -1.97 29.27 3.82
CA GLU A 147 -2.89 30.40 3.58
C GLU A 147 -2.91 30.93 2.11
N GLY A 148 -2.83 30.04 1.11
CA GLY A 148 -2.86 30.36 -0.31
C GLY A 148 -4.05 29.70 -1.01
N SER A 149 -4.58 30.37 -2.05
CA SER A 149 -5.79 29.97 -2.79
C SER A 149 -5.76 28.59 -3.45
N GLY A 150 -4.61 27.88 -3.45
CA GLY A 150 -4.49 26.50 -3.95
C GLY A 150 -4.43 25.44 -2.84
N GLY A 151 -4.08 25.80 -1.60
CA GLY A 151 -3.98 24.85 -0.49
C GLY A 151 -5.34 24.39 0.02
N GLU A 152 -6.35 25.26 -0.07
CA GLU A 152 -7.73 24.93 0.31
C GLU A 152 -8.37 23.92 -0.66
N ASP A 153 -8.09 24.03 -1.97
CA ASP A 153 -8.58 23.10 -3.00
C ASP A 153 -7.95 21.71 -2.83
N GLU A 154 -6.64 21.61 -2.62
CA GLU A 154 -5.96 20.33 -2.38
C GLU A 154 -6.44 19.66 -1.09
N ARG A 155 -6.59 20.44 -0.01
CA ARG A 155 -7.16 19.94 1.26
C ARG A 155 -8.56 19.39 1.05
N TRP A 156 -9.42 20.14 0.37
CA TRP A 156 -10.78 19.73 0.08
C TRP A 156 -10.86 18.42 -0.71
N GLU A 157 -10.00 18.25 -1.71
CA GLU A 157 -9.94 17.00 -2.48
C GLU A 157 -9.55 15.80 -1.60
N VAL A 158 -8.56 15.97 -0.72
CA VAL A 158 -8.12 14.94 0.21
C VAL A 158 -9.23 14.59 1.21
N GLU A 159 -9.85 15.59 1.84
CA GLU A 159 -10.91 15.39 2.84
C GLU A 159 -12.12 14.68 2.24
N ARG A 160 -12.54 15.06 1.02
CA ARG A 160 -13.61 14.35 0.31
C ARG A 160 -13.23 12.91 -0.04
N GLY A 161 -11.99 12.69 -0.46
CA GLY A 161 -11.50 11.38 -0.85
C GLY A 161 -11.47 10.39 0.32
N VAL A 162 -10.94 10.84 1.45
CA VAL A 162 -10.76 10.05 2.67
C VAL A 162 -12.09 9.86 3.41
N GLY A 163 -12.86 10.94 3.64
CA GLY A 163 -14.06 10.89 4.47
C GLY A 163 -15.20 10.05 3.88
N TRP A 164 -15.39 10.08 2.57
CA TRP A 164 -16.49 9.36 1.92
C TRP A 164 -16.19 7.90 1.63
N ARG A 165 -14.96 7.55 1.21
CA ARG A 165 -14.62 6.17 0.82
C ARG A 165 -14.26 5.31 2.02
N ASP A 166 -13.58 5.87 3.03
CA ASP A 166 -13.17 5.08 4.18
C ASP A 166 -14.33 4.81 5.16
N SER A 167 -15.34 5.68 5.25
CA SER A 167 -16.50 5.47 6.14
C SER A 167 -17.40 4.31 5.72
N GLU A 168 -17.50 4.03 4.42
CA GLU A 168 -18.16 2.82 3.88
C GLU A 168 -17.38 1.56 4.26
N HIS A 169 -16.06 1.57 4.06
CA HIS A 169 -15.22 0.39 4.24
C HIS A 169 -14.94 0.06 5.71
N CYS A 170 -14.90 1.06 6.61
CA CYS A 170 -14.79 0.85 8.06
C CYS A 170 -16.08 0.32 8.72
N GLY A 171 -17.13 0.01 7.93
CA GLY A 171 -18.38 -0.55 8.45
C GLY A 171 -19.10 0.41 9.40
N CYS A 172 -18.99 1.73 9.15
CA CYS A 172 -19.65 2.79 9.89
C CYS A 172 -21.02 3.20 9.28
N ARG A 173 -21.49 2.50 8.23
CA ARG A 173 -22.90 2.56 7.83
C ARG A 173 -23.73 1.60 8.67
N ARG A 174 -24.94 2.05 9.06
CA ARG A 174 -25.96 1.17 9.65
C ARG A 174 -26.23 0.01 8.70
N ALA A 175 -26.31 -1.20 9.24
CA ALA A 175 -27.03 -2.31 8.63
C ALA A 175 -28.51 -1.94 8.48
#